data_AF-A0A962TM80-F1
#
_entry.id   AF-A0A962TM80-F1
#
_cell.length_a   1.000
_cell.length_b   1.000
_cell.length_c   1.000
_cell.angle_alpha   90.00
_cell.angle_beta   90.00
_cell.angle_gamma   90.00
#
_symmetry.space_group_name_H-M   'P 1'
#
loop_
_entity.id
_entity.type
_entity.pdbx_description
1 polymer ?
#
loop_
_entity_poly.entity_id
_entity_poly.type
_entity_poly.pdbx_seq_one_letter_code
_entity_poly.pdbx_strand_id
1 'polypeptide(L)'
;SEQAILQALRAVAADHTTLVIAHRLSTIVDADQILVLEHGRVSEQGTHRELLQQDGLYAQMWALQQQEQAAQEEERLLRLD
;
A
#
# COMPACT_ATOMS: atom_id res chain seq x y z
N SER A 1 3.63 1.67 18.49
CA SER A 1 3.27 2.50 17.32
C SER A 1 3.22 1.64 16.08
N GLU A 2 2.34 1.95 15.13
CA GLU A 2 2.19 1.21 13.86
C GLU A 2 3.53 0.98 13.12
N GLN A 3 4.42 1.97 13.13
CA GLN A 3 5.77 1.83 12.56
C GLN A 3 6.58 0.68 13.16
N ALA A 4 6.42 0.38 14.46
CA ALA A 4 7.12 -0.73 15.09
C ALA A 4 6.59 -2.10 14.60
N ILE A 5 5.28 -2.17 14.30
CA ILE A 5 4.67 -3.37 13.72
C ILE A 5 5.20 -3.58 12.30
N LEU A 6 5.25 -2.52 11.48
CA LEU A 6 5.81 -2.60 10.13
C LEU A 6 7.28 -3.00 10.13
N GLN A 7 8.09 -2.46 11.05
CA GLN A 7 9.49 -2.86 11.21
C GLN A 7 9.64 -4.33 11.58
N ALA A 8 8.84 -4.83 12.53
CA ALA A 8 8.87 -6.23 12.93
C ALA A 8 8.47 -7.16 11.75
N LEU A 9 7.45 -6.78 10.98
CA LEU A 9 7.03 -7.53 9.79
C LEU A 9 8.12 -7.57 8.72
N ARG A 10 8.80 -6.44 8.46
CA ARG A 10 9.93 -6.39 7.53
C ARG A 10 11.11 -7.27 7.99
N ALA A 11 11.41 -7.27 9.29
CA ALA A 11 12.50 -8.08 9.83
C ALA A 11 12.24 -9.59 9.64
N VAL A 12 10.99 -10.03 9.82
CA VAL A 12 10.61 -11.44 9.59
C VAL A 12 10.66 -11.78 8.09
N ALA A 13 10.22 -10.86 7.23
CA ALA A 13 10.16 -11.07 5.79
C ALA A 13 11.54 -11.18 5.12
N ALA A 14 12.60 -10.63 5.74
CA ALA A 14 13.95 -10.65 5.17
C ALA A 14 14.49 -12.07 4.92
N ASP A 15 14.13 -13.04 5.77
CA ASP A 15 14.62 -14.43 5.69
C ASP A 15 13.52 -15.43 5.26
N HIS A 16 12.32 -14.97 4.93
CA HIS A 16 11.17 -15.83 4.66
C HIS A 16 10.32 -15.33 3.49
N THR A 17 9.81 -16.26 2.68
CA THR A 17 8.75 -15.95 1.71
C THR A 17 7.51 -15.46 2.46
N THR A 18 7.14 -14.20 2.24
CA THR A 18 6.04 -13.55 2.93
C THR A 18 4.95 -13.16 1.94
N LEU A 19 3.70 -13.56 2.24
CA LEU A 19 2.53 -13.16 1.48
C LEU A 19 1.69 -12.21 2.34
N VAL A 20 1.48 -10.98 1.87
CA VAL A 20 0.68 -9.97 2.58
C VAL A 20 -0.53 -9.61 1.73
N ILE A 21 -1.72 -9.71 2.33
CA ILE A 21 -2.95 -9.16 1.77
C ILE A 21 -3.21 -7.84 2.48
N ALA A 22 -3.14 -6.73 1.74
CA ALA A 22 -3.20 -5.40 2.31
C ALA A 22 -4.50 -4.69 1.96
N HIS A 23 -5.12 -4.08 2.97
CA HIS A 23 -6.17 -3.09 2.78
C HIS A 23 -5.58 -1.68 2.62
N ARG A 24 -4.38 -1.44 3.16
CA ARG A 24 -3.65 -0.18 3.05
C ARG A 24 -2.43 -0.39 2.18
N LEU A 25 -2.34 0.33 1.08
CA LEU A 25 -1.26 0.15 0.12
C LEU A 25 0.09 0.52 0.73
N SER A 26 0.14 1.43 1.71
CA SER A 26 1.35 1.81 2.45
C SER A 26 2.09 0.64 3.10
N THR A 27 1.39 -0.47 3.41
CA THR A 27 2.02 -1.64 4.03
C THR A 27 2.73 -2.55 3.04
N ILE A 28 2.50 -2.37 1.73
CA ILE A 28 3.07 -3.20 0.66
C ILE A 28 3.95 -2.42 -0.32
N VAL A 29 4.19 -1.12 -0.10
CA VAL A 29 5.01 -0.27 -0.99
C VAL A 29 6.42 -0.84 -1.18
N ASP A 30 7.00 -1.43 -0.13
CA ASP A 30 8.35 -1.99 -0.16
C ASP A 30 8.37 -3.50 -0.50
N ALA A 31 7.26 -4.07 -0.96
CA ALA A 31 7.24 -5.46 -1.38
C ALA A 31 8.08 -5.65 -2.65
N ASP A 32 8.85 -6.74 -2.69
CA ASP A 32 9.62 -7.12 -3.88
C ASP A 32 8.71 -7.34 -5.10
N GLN A 33 7.48 -7.78 -4.86
CA GLN A 33 6.46 -7.96 -5.88
C GLN A 33 5.06 -7.72 -5.33
N ILE A 34 4.25 -7.00 -6.08
CA ILE A 34 2.84 -6.73 -5.82
C ILE A 34 2.03 -7.38 -6.93
N LEU A 35 0.95 -8.09 -6.53
CA LEU A 35 -0.03 -8.66 -7.43
C LEU A 35 -1.36 -7.96 -7.20
N VAL A 36 -1.93 -7.39 -8.26
CA VAL A 36 -3.27 -6.83 -8.23
C VAL A 36 -4.26 -7.88 -8.70
N LEU A 37 -5.27 -8.13 -7.89
CA LEU A 37 -6.35 -9.07 -8.21
C LEU A 37 -7.59 -8.31 -8.64
N GLU A 38 -8.12 -8.68 -9.80
CA GLU A 38 -9.38 -8.16 -10.33
C GLU A 38 -10.24 -9.35 -10.81
N HIS A 39 -11.48 -9.46 -10.32
CA HIS A 39 -12.40 -10.55 -10.68
C HIS A 39 -11.79 -11.97 -10.56
N GLY A 40 -10.96 -12.20 -9.54
CA GLY A 40 -10.32 -13.50 -9.30
C GLY A 40 -9.15 -13.83 -10.23
N ARG A 41 -8.62 -12.84 -10.98
CA ARG A 41 -7.45 -12.98 -11.85
C ARG A 41 -6.40 -11.94 -11.48
N VAL A 42 -5.12 -12.27 -11.73
CA VAL A 42 -4.03 -11.29 -11.63
C VAL A 42 -4.15 -10.35 -12.82
N SER A 43 -4.48 -9.09 -12.57
CA SER A 43 -4.61 -8.05 -13.60
C SER A 43 -3.29 -7.30 -13.82
N GLU A 44 -2.54 -7.05 -12.75
CA GLU A 44 -1.24 -6.38 -12.78
C GLU A 44 -0.24 -7.06 -11.84
N GLN A 45 1.04 -6.98 -12.19
CA GLN A 45 2.14 -7.55 -11.41
C GLN A 45 3.41 -6.72 -11.60
N GLY A 46 4.07 -6.38 -10.50
CA GLY A 46 5.33 -5.65 -10.54
C GLY A 46 5.70 -5.05 -9.18
N THR A 47 6.75 -4.23 -9.17
CA THR A 47 7.09 -3.39 -8.01
C THR A 47 6.14 -2.20 -7.91
N HIS A 48 6.07 -1.56 -6.74
CA HIS A 48 5.31 -0.33 -6.55
C HIS A 48 5.60 0.73 -7.63
N ARG A 49 6.89 0.95 -7.93
CA ARG A 49 7.31 1.95 -8.94
C ARG A 49 6.84 1.58 -10.34
N GLU A 50 6.95 0.32 -10.74
CA GLU A 50 6.52 -0.14 -12.07
C GLU A 50 5.01 -0.02 -12.23
N LEU A 51 4.24 -0.41 -11.21
CA LEU A 51 2.78 -0.34 -11.23
C LEU A 51 2.27 1.10 -11.24
N LEU A 52 2.93 2.03 -10.54
CA LEU A 52 2.61 3.46 -10.66
C LEU A 52 2.89 4.01 -12.06
N GLN A 53 3.94 3.52 -12.74
CA GLN A 53 4.26 3.95 -14.11
C GLN A 53 3.29 3.40 -15.16
N GLN A 54 2.61 2.29 -14.87
CA GLN A 54 1.62 1.69 -15.75
C GLN A 54 0.27 2.42 -15.74
N ASP A 55 0.04 3.30 -14.76
CA ASP A 55 -1.21 4.06 -14.60
C ASP A 55 -2.48 3.17 -14.59
N GLY A 56 -2.31 1.95 -14.05
CA GLY A 56 -3.35 0.92 -13.97
C GLY A 56 -4.24 1.02 -12.72
N LEU A 57 -4.94 -0.06 -12.40
CA LEU A 57 -5.80 -0.17 -11.23
C LEU A 57 -5.01 0.05 -9.93
N TYR A 58 -3.76 -0.43 -9.87
CA TYR A 58 -2.88 -0.14 -8.73
C TYR A 58 -2.71 1.37 -8.49
N ALA A 59 -2.36 2.12 -9.55
CA ALA A 59 -2.11 3.55 -9.47
C ALA A 59 -3.37 4.33 -9.06
N GLN A 60 -4.54 3.92 -9.57
CA GLN A 60 -5.84 4.48 -9.21
C GLN A 60 -6.15 4.26 -7.72
N MET A 61 -5.99 3.03 -7.21
CA MET A 61 -6.21 2.74 -5.79
C MET A 61 -5.24 3.52 -4.90
N TRP A 62 -3.99 3.69 -5.34
CA TRP A 62 -2.99 4.49 -4.63
C TRP A 62 -3.41 5.96 -4.52
N ALA A 63 -3.83 6.57 -5.63
CA ALA A 63 -4.30 7.95 -5.64
C ALA A 63 -5.49 8.17 -4.70
N LEU A 64 -6.46 7.24 -4.68
CA LEU A 64 -7.62 7.30 -3.79
C LEU A 64 -7.22 7.27 -2.31
N GLN A 65 -6.32 6.36 -1.91
CA GLN A 65 -5.86 6.29 -0.51
C GLN A 65 -5.12 7.56 -0.08
N GLN A 66 -4.33 8.17 -0.97
CA GLN A 66 -3.65 9.44 -0.67
C GLN A 66 -4.65 10.58 -0.44
N GLN A 67 -5.73 10.63 -1.22
CA GLN A 67 -6.80 11.62 -1.05
C GLN A 67 -7.54 11.43 0.29
N GLU A 68 -7.88 10.19 0.65
CA GLU A 68 -8.52 9.88 1.93
C GLU A 68 -7.66 10.29 3.12
N GLN A 69 -6.34 10.00 3.07
CA GLN A 69 -5.41 10.39 4.13
C GLN A 69 -5.29 11.91 4.25
N ALA A 70 -5.21 12.63 3.13
CA ALA A 70 -5.15 14.09 3.13
C ALA A 70 -6.42 14.71 3.74
N ALA A 71 -7.60 14.20 3.36
CA ALA A 71 -8.87 14.68 3.91
C ALA A 71 -9.00 14.41 5.42
N GLN A 72 -8.54 13.25 5.89
CA GLN A 72 -8.54 12.91 7.32
C GLN A 72 -7.63 13.82 8.14
N GLU A 73 -6.47 14.20 7.58
CA GLU A 73 -5.54 15.10 8.26
C GLU A 73 -6.06 16.54 8.30
N GLU A 74 -6.67 17.02 7.22
CA GLU A 74 -7.31 18.34 7.17
C GLU A 74 -8.46 18.45 8.20
N GLU A 75 -9.31 17.42 8.30
CA GLU A 75 -10.38 17.37 9.30
C GLU A 75 -9.83 17.32 10.73
N ARG A 76 -8.70 16.64 10.95
CA ARG A 76 -8.04 16.61 12.26
C ARG A 76 -7.51 17.99 12.66
N LEU A 77 -6.89 18.72 11.73
CA LEU A 77 -6.36 20.06 11.98
C LEU A 77 -7.49 21.05 12.32
N LEU A 78 -8.60 21.01 11.59
CA LEU A 78 -9.78 21.85 11.84
C LEU A 78 -10.48 21.57 13.19
N ARG A 79 -10.26 20.40 13.80
CA ARG A 79 -10.81 20.05 15.13
C ARG A 79 -9.92 20.51 16.29
N LEU A 80 -8.70 20.97 16.01
CA LEU A 80 -7.71 21.38 17.01
C LEU A 80 -7.66 22.92 17.21
N ASP A 81 -8.43 23.67 16.42
CA ASP A 81 -8.71 25.12 16.56
C ASP A 81 -10.03 25.36 17.32
#